data_AF-A0A3D5CBV8-F1
#
_entry.id   AF-A0A3D5CBV8-F1
#
_cell.length_a   1.000
_cell.length_b   1.000
_cell.length_c   1.000
_cell.angle_alpha   90.00
_cell.angle_beta   90.00
_cell.angle_gamma   90.00
#
_symmetry.space_group_name_H-M   'P 1'
#
loop_
_entity.id
_entity.type
_entity.pdbx_description
1 polymer ?
#
loop_
_entity_poly.entity_id
_entity_poly.type
_entity_poly.pdbx_seq_one_letter_code
_entity_poly.pdbx_strand_id
1 'polypeptide(L)' 'LAAALPDLDYDCGLGTASLLAADVTTQPVRPEHGTIPVRRPAVDESALEFQAAPPDRRRWWRERLTRCHALLAVSQG' A
#
# COMPACT_ATOMS: atom_id res chain seq x y z
N LEU A 1 0.76 11.02 6.83
CA LEU A 1 -0.56 10.88 7.48
C LEU A 1 -0.34 10.81 8.99
N ALA A 2 -0.16 9.63 9.61
CA ALA A 2 0.10 9.53 11.06
C ALA A 2 1.31 10.34 11.52
N ALA A 3 2.48 10.13 10.90
CA ALA A 3 3.71 10.85 11.21
C ALA A 3 3.71 12.37 10.86
N ALA A 4 2.61 12.89 10.30
CA ALA A 4 2.47 14.31 10.00
C ALA A 4 1.49 15.03 10.95
N LEU A 5 0.85 14.29 11.87
CA LEU A 5 0.00 14.88 12.89
C LEU A 5 0.84 15.48 14.02
N PRO A 6 0.40 16.57 14.67
CA PRO A 6 1.09 17.14 15.82
C PRO A 6 1.18 16.16 16.99
N ASP A 7 0.07 15.47 17.26
CA ASP A 7 -0.09 14.51 18.36
C ASP A 7 -0.84 13.25 17.88
N LEU A 8 -0.60 12.12 18.55
CA LEU A 8 -1.20 10.82 18.27
C LEU A 8 -1.69 10.17 19.57
N ASP A 9 -2.94 10.40 19.93
CA ASP A 9 -3.54 9.89 21.18
C ASP A 9 -3.96 8.40 21.08
N TYR A 10 -3.99 7.84 19.88
CA TYR A 10 -4.46 6.48 19.60
C TYR A 10 -3.59 5.75 18.59
N ASP A 11 -3.61 4.42 18.67
CA ASP A 11 -2.97 3.54 17.69
C ASP A 11 -3.56 3.77 16.28
N CYS A 12 -2.68 3.85 15.28
CA CYS A 12 -3.07 4.20 13.91
C CYS A 12 -3.61 3.02 13.07
N GLY A 13 -3.67 1.80 13.63
CA GLY A 13 -4.15 0.61 12.91
C GLY A 13 -3.27 0.18 11.71
N LEU A 14 -1.98 0.53 11.70
CA LEU A 14 -1.09 0.32 10.54
C LEU A 14 -0.38 -1.05 10.53
N GLY A 15 -0.62 -1.90 11.52
CA GLY A 15 0.02 -3.23 11.65
C GLY A 15 -0.55 -4.33 10.74
N THR A 16 -1.32 -3.98 9.72
CA THR A 16 -2.09 -4.94 8.91
C THR A 16 -1.26 -5.73 7.90
N ALA A 17 -0.02 -5.31 7.61
CA ALA A 17 0.91 -6.09 6.79
C ALA A 17 1.15 -7.50 7.36
N SER A 18 0.98 -7.69 8.68
CA SER A 18 1.05 -8.99 9.35
C SER A 18 -0.09 -9.94 9.02
N LEU A 19 -1.16 -9.46 8.40
CA LEU A 19 -2.31 -10.28 8.01
C LEU A 19 -2.19 -10.82 6.57
N LEU A 20 -1.23 -10.33 5.79
CA LEU A 20 -1.01 -10.75 4.41
C LEU A 20 -0.05 -11.94 4.35
N ALA A 21 -0.36 -12.90 3.47
CA ALA A 21 0.47 -14.11 3.28
C ALA A 21 1.85 -13.80 2.70
N ALA A 22 2.00 -12.67 2.00
CA ALA A 22 3.25 -12.24 1.39
C ALA A 22 3.31 -10.71 1.28
N ASP A 23 4.53 -10.20 1.08
CA ASP A 23 4.83 -8.79 0.87
C ASP A 23 5.66 -8.65 -0.42
N VAL A 24 5.57 -7.50 -1.09
CA VAL A 24 6.29 -7.19 -2.35
C VAL A 24 7.60 -6.44 -2.09
N THR A 25 8.05 -6.38 -0.84
CA THR A 25 9.30 -5.76 -0.41
C THR A 25 10.17 -6.77 0.33
N THR A 26 11.48 -6.63 0.24
CA THR A 26 12.43 -7.43 1.04
C THR A 26 12.48 -7.00 2.50
N GLN A 27 12.03 -5.77 2.79
CA GLN A 27 11.94 -5.22 4.13
C GLN A 27 10.50 -4.74 4.38
N PRO A 28 9.58 -5.64 4.78
CA PRO A 28 8.20 -5.29 5.08
C PRO A 28 8.10 -4.27 6.22
N VAL A 29 7.11 -3.39 6.16
CA VAL A 29 6.81 -2.48 7.27
C VAL A 29 5.96 -3.23 8.29
N ARG A 30 6.63 -3.84 9.29
CA ARG A 30 5.97 -4.55 10.39
C ARG A 30 6.07 -3.75 11.68
N PRO A 31 5.06 -3.85 12.57
CA PRO A 31 5.18 -3.28 13.91
C PRO A 31 6.29 -3.94 14.71
N GLU A 32 7.14 -3.12 15.29
CA GLU A 32 8.16 -3.52 16.26
C GLU A 32 7.95 -2.67 17.52
N HIS A 33 7.81 -3.33 18.67
CA HIS A 33 7.53 -2.68 19.96
C HIS A 33 6.34 -1.68 19.92
N GLY A 34 5.29 -2.01 19.16
CA GLY A 34 4.09 -1.17 19.03
C GLY A 34 4.23 0.01 18.05
N THR A 35 5.36 0.13 17.36
CA THR A 35 5.64 1.23 16.43
C THR A 35 6.04 0.73 15.05
N ILE A 36 5.96 1.58 14.02
CA ILE A 36 6.48 1.29 12.68
C ILE A 36 7.44 2.39 12.23
N PRO A 37 8.47 2.08 11.42
CA PRO A 37 9.40 3.08 10.93
C PRO A 37 8.75 3.99 9.87
N VAL A 38 9.04 5.29 9.94
CA VAL A 38 8.68 6.25 8.89
C VAL A 38 9.73 6.17 7.78
N ARG A 39 9.44 5.39 6.75
CA ARG A 39 10.29 5.26 5.56
C ARG A 39 9.47 5.03 4.31
N ARG A 40 10.11 5.24 3.16
CA ARG A 40 9.60 4.78 1.87
C ARG A 40 10.00 3.31 1.67
N PRO A 41 9.06 2.36 1.54
CA PRO A 41 9.40 0.99 1.18
C PRO A 41 9.93 0.94 -0.26
N ALA A 42 10.92 0.09 -0.50
CA ALA A 42 11.41 -0.24 -1.83
C ALA A 42 10.75 -1.54 -2.30
N VAL A 43 10.14 -1.51 -3.49
CA VAL A 43 9.56 -2.69 -4.12
C VAL A 43 10.68 -3.61 -4.57
N ASP A 44 10.53 -4.90 -4.28
CA ASP A 44 11.39 -5.94 -4.81
C ASP A 44 10.74 -6.52 -6.08
N GLU A 45 11.45 -6.43 -7.21
CA GLU A 45 10.93 -6.86 -8.51
C GLU A 45 10.64 -8.37 -8.53
N SER A 46 11.49 -9.18 -7.90
CA SER A 46 11.32 -10.63 -7.87
C SER A 46 10.11 -11.07 -7.04
N ALA A 47 9.89 -10.44 -5.88
CA ALA A 47 8.72 -10.65 -5.05
C ALA A 47 7.45 -10.19 -5.76
N LEU A 48 7.51 -9.05 -6.46
CA LEU A 48 6.40 -8.54 -7.26
C LEU A 48 6.02 -9.52 -8.39
N GLU A 49 7.00 -10.06 -9.11
CA GLU A 49 6.78 -11.05 -10.17
C GLU A 49 6.19 -12.35 -9.61
N PHE A 50 6.72 -12.83 -8.47
CA PHE A 50 6.22 -14.04 -7.82
C PHE A 50 4.77 -13.88 -7.35
N GLN A 51 4.39 -12.68 -6.90
CA GLN A 51 3.02 -12.36 -6.47
C GLN A 51 2.13 -11.80 -7.60
N ALA A 52 2.56 -11.93 -8.86
CA ALA A 52 1.86 -11.31 -9.99
C ALA A 52 0.46 -11.92 -10.20
N ALA A 53 -0.54 -11.04 -10.26
CA ALA A 53 -1.89 -11.44 -10.64
C ALA A 53 -1.95 -11.89 -12.12
N PRO A 54 -2.90 -12.78 -12.48
CA PRO A 54 -3.12 -13.18 -13.87
C PRO A 54 -3.37 -12.00 -14.83
N PRO A 55 -3.04 -12.12 -16.13
CA PRO A 55 -3.16 -11.03 -17.10
C PRO A 55 -4.53 -10.33 -17.11
N ASP A 56 -5.62 -11.08 -17.05
CA ASP A 56 -6.98 -10.51 -17.08
C ASP A 56 -7.28 -9.70 -15.82
N ARG A 57 -6.77 -10.14 -14.66
CA ARG A 57 -6.91 -9.39 -13.41
C ARG A 57 -6.10 -8.10 -13.45
N ARG A 58 -4.90 -8.12 -14.03
CA ARG A 58 -4.09 -6.92 -14.25
C ARG A 58 -4.78 -5.93 -15.19
N ARG A 59 -5.40 -6.43 -16.26
CA ARG A 59 -6.21 -5.61 -17.19
C ARG A 59 -7.37 -4.96 -16.45
N TRP A 60 -8.15 -5.73 -15.71
CA TRP A 60 -9.28 -5.24 -14.93
C TRP A 60 -8.88 -4.12 -13.95
N TRP A 61 -7.76 -4.28 -13.23
CA TRP A 61 -7.26 -3.24 -12.32
C TRP A 61 -6.87 -1.95 -13.04
N ARG A 62 -6.21 -2.04 -14.19
CA ARG A 62 -5.85 -0.86 -15.01
C ARG A 62 -7.09 -0.14 -15.52
N GLU A 63 -8.07 -0.87 -16.04
CA GLU A 63 -9.34 -0.27 -16.49
C GLU A 63 -10.09 0.40 -15.34
N ARG A 64 -10.12 -0.23 -14.16
CA ARG A 64 -10.71 0.37 -12.96
C ARG A 64 -9.99 1.65 -12.57
N LEU A 65 -8.65 1.67 -12.58
CA LEU A 65 -7.87 2.87 -12.27
C LEU A 65 -8.21 4.01 -13.22
N THR A 66 -8.27 3.74 -14.54
CA THR A 66 -8.67 4.74 -15.54
C THR A 66 -10.06 5.31 -15.27
N ARG A 67 -11.05 4.46 -14.96
CA ARG A 67 -12.42 4.92 -14.64
C ARG A 67 -12.45 5.79 -13.39
N CYS A 68 -11.78 5.38 -12.31
CA CYS A 68 -11.73 6.15 -11.07
C CYS A 68 -11.00 7.48 -11.25
N HIS A 69 -9.90 7.50 -12.00
CA HIS A 69 -9.15 8.72 -12.29
C HIS A 69 -10.00 9.74 -13.05
N ALA A 70 -10.77 9.31 -14.05
CA ALA A 70 -11.67 10.20 -14.79
C ALA A 70 -12.70 10.90 -13.89
N LEU A 71 -13.25 10.20 -12.89
CA LEU A 71 -14.18 10.80 -11.92
C LEU A 71 -13.49 11.86 -11.06
N LEU A 72 -12.27 11.58 -10.59
CA LEU A 72 -11.49 12.53 -9.78
C LEU A 72 -11.07 13.76 -10.58
N ALA A 73 -10.67 13.60 -11.84
CA ALA A 73 -10.29 14.70 -12.71
C ALA A 73 -11.45 15.67 -12.97
N VAL A 74 -12.69 15.15 -13.06
CA VAL A 74 -13.90 15.97 -13.23
C VAL A 74 -14.29 16.67 -11.92
N SER A 75 -14.01 16.09 -10.75
CA SER A 75 -14.38 16.66 -9.44
C SER A 75 -13.40 17.70 -8.88
N GLN A 76 -12.27 17.92 -9.55
CA GLN A 76 -11.22 18.87 -9.14
C GLN A 76 -11.26 20.19 -9.94
N GLY A 77 -12.30 20.37 -10.78
CA GLY A 77 -12.63 21.63 -11.45
C GLY A 77 -13.90 22.23 -10.88
#